data_AF-A0A2K3YM90-F1
#
_entry.id   AF-A0A2K3YM90-F1
#
_cell.length_a   1.000
_cell.length_b   1.000
_cell.length_c   1.000
_cell.angle_alpha   90.00
_cell.angle_beta   90.00
_cell.angle_gamma   90.00
#
_symmetry.space_group_name_H-M   'P 1'
#
loop_
_entity.id
_entity.type
_entity.pdbx_description
1 polymer ?
#
loop_
_entity_poly.entity_id
_entity_poly.type
_entity_poly.pdbx_seq_one_letter_code
_entity_poly.pdbx_strand_id
1 'polypeptide(L)'
;PRIPKDRSKKYEYKGQEISVNQMAKYTGRETATIRNKLRNGVSIKEILENKLTPELALTKKQLKKKRSKSLTTKMIQERIANGWCLDLALELSALFVGPVDNIVYKTKAGGLDIEIPYKKILKLEEVGITARTISIRVGRGMSLEEAMNPQLNDEEAVDYERLDEFNEQVASAGLRRYRAEKRRKTKPHLETVPQSHKLSDYGRYLMNRPGIARQRTDLYGNVQLI
;
A
#
# COMPACT_ATOMS: atom_id res chain seq x y z
N PRO A 1 -7.20 25.33 -45.58
CA PRO A 1 -8.50 25.50 -46.27
C PRO A 1 -8.83 26.98 -46.48
N ARG A 2 -9.10 27.40 -47.73
CA ARG A 2 -9.46 28.79 -48.05
C ARG A 2 -10.87 29.09 -47.52
N ILE A 3 -11.03 30.13 -46.72
CA ILE A 3 -12.33 30.55 -46.16
C ILE A 3 -12.86 31.68 -47.05
N PRO A 4 -14.01 31.51 -47.73
CA PRO A 4 -14.59 32.57 -48.55
C PRO A 4 -14.94 33.81 -47.70
N LYS A 5 -14.68 35.01 -48.22
CA LYS A 5 -15.02 36.30 -47.59
C LYS A 5 -14.42 36.53 -46.19
N ASP A 6 -13.22 35.98 -45.93
CA ASP A 6 -12.54 36.15 -44.65
C ASP A 6 -11.99 37.58 -44.47
N ARG A 7 -12.47 38.28 -43.44
CA ARG A 7 -12.03 39.64 -43.06
C ARG A 7 -10.99 39.66 -41.94
N SER A 8 -10.52 38.49 -41.49
CA SER A 8 -9.57 38.42 -40.39
C SER A 8 -8.18 38.92 -40.78
N LYS A 9 -7.43 39.42 -39.77
CA LYS A 9 -6.06 39.91 -39.96
C LYS A 9 -5.17 38.79 -40.52
N LYS A 10 -4.40 39.13 -41.55
CA LYS A 10 -3.50 38.20 -42.24
C LYS A 10 -2.09 38.33 -41.71
N TYR A 11 -1.37 37.22 -41.73
CA TYR A 11 0.01 37.12 -41.32
C TYR A 11 0.80 36.33 -42.36
N GLU A 12 2.03 36.73 -42.62
CA GLU A 12 2.90 36.02 -43.54
C GLU A 12 3.59 34.84 -42.85
N TYR A 13 3.51 33.66 -43.45
CA TYR A 13 4.18 32.46 -42.97
C TYR A 13 4.63 31.61 -44.16
N LYS A 14 5.94 31.33 -44.27
CA LYS A 14 6.55 30.58 -45.38
C LYS A 14 6.16 31.11 -46.77
N GLY A 15 6.10 32.44 -46.93
CA GLY A 15 5.72 33.09 -48.19
C GLY A 15 4.24 32.97 -48.56
N GLN A 16 3.38 32.52 -47.63
CA GLN A 16 1.94 32.48 -47.81
C GLN A 16 1.23 33.36 -46.78
N GLU A 17 0.20 34.08 -47.22
CA GLU A 17 -0.69 34.81 -46.31
C GLU A 17 -1.67 33.84 -45.63
N ILE A 18 -1.54 33.70 -44.31
CA ILE A 18 -2.44 32.90 -43.48
C ILE A 18 -3.26 33.83 -42.60
N SER A 19 -4.59 33.64 -42.61
CA SER A 19 -5.50 34.41 -41.77
C SER A 19 -5.70 33.78 -40.40
N VAL A 20 -6.11 34.57 -39.39
CA VAL A 20 -6.43 34.03 -38.04
C VAL A 20 -7.51 32.95 -38.11
N ASN A 21 -8.52 33.12 -38.96
CA ASN A 21 -9.59 32.12 -39.10
C ASN A 21 -9.09 30.83 -39.78
N GLN A 22 -8.15 30.93 -40.72
CA GLN A 22 -7.50 29.76 -41.30
C GLN A 22 -6.66 29.01 -40.25
N MET A 23 -5.93 29.73 -39.40
CA MET A 23 -5.20 29.12 -38.28
C MET A 23 -6.16 28.43 -37.30
N ALA A 24 -7.29 29.05 -36.98
CA ALA A 24 -8.33 28.47 -36.11
C ALA A 24 -8.85 27.16 -36.67
N LYS A 25 -9.21 27.15 -37.96
CA LYS A 25 -9.72 25.95 -38.63
C LYS A 25 -8.66 24.84 -38.74
N TYR A 26 -7.40 25.20 -38.96
CA TYR A 26 -6.30 24.22 -39.05
C TYR A 26 -5.93 23.62 -37.69
N THR A 27 -5.99 24.42 -36.63
CA THR A 27 -5.60 24.00 -35.28
C THR A 27 -6.77 23.48 -34.44
N GLY A 28 -8.02 23.71 -34.86
CA GLY A 28 -9.22 23.39 -34.07
C GLY A 28 -9.45 24.33 -32.87
N ARG A 29 -8.77 25.49 -32.80
CA ARG A 29 -8.84 26.43 -31.67
C ARG A 29 -9.78 27.59 -31.96
N GLU A 30 -10.26 28.24 -30.90
CA GLU A 30 -10.98 29.50 -31.01
C GLU A 30 -10.10 30.63 -31.56
N THR A 31 -10.69 31.50 -32.37
CA THR A 31 -10.02 32.65 -32.98
C THR A 31 -9.47 33.63 -31.93
N ALA A 32 -10.16 33.77 -30.80
CA ALA A 32 -9.73 34.58 -29.67
C ALA A 32 -8.42 34.07 -29.05
N THR A 33 -8.28 32.75 -28.87
CA THR A 33 -7.07 32.14 -28.33
C THR A 33 -5.87 32.38 -29.25
N ILE A 34 -6.07 32.27 -30.56
CA ILE A 34 -5.00 32.52 -31.55
C ILE A 34 -4.60 33.99 -31.54
N ARG A 35 -5.56 34.92 -31.48
CA ARG A 35 -5.28 36.35 -31.37
C ARG A 35 -4.47 36.69 -30.12
N ASN A 36 -4.81 36.09 -28.98
CA ASN A 36 -4.06 36.28 -27.72
C ASN A 36 -2.63 35.74 -27.83
N LYS A 37 -2.43 34.57 -28.45
CA LYS A 37 -1.08 34.01 -28.68
C LYS A 37 -0.23 34.91 -29.59
N LEU A 38 -0.80 35.40 -30.69
CA LEU A 38 -0.12 36.32 -31.60
C LEU A 38 0.21 37.66 -30.91
N ARG A 39 -0.69 38.18 -30.07
CA ARG A 39 -0.44 39.39 -29.26
C ARG A 39 0.70 39.19 -28.27
N ASN A 40 0.83 37.99 -27.70
CA ASN A 40 1.88 37.64 -26.76
C ASN A 40 3.20 37.22 -27.44
N GLY A 41 3.33 37.40 -28.75
CA GLY A 41 4.58 37.14 -29.49
C GLY A 41 4.86 35.67 -29.83
N VAL A 42 3.88 34.76 -29.69
CA VAL A 42 4.05 33.35 -30.06
C VAL A 42 4.17 33.22 -31.58
N SER A 43 5.16 32.44 -32.04
CA SER A 43 5.41 32.26 -33.48
C SER A 43 4.27 31.51 -34.18
N ILE A 44 4.02 31.86 -35.45
CA ILE A 44 2.97 31.20 -36.26
C ILE A 44 3.27 29.70 -36.44
N LYS A 45 4.54 29.33 -36.57
CA LYS A 45 5.00 27.94 -36.64
C LYS A 45 4.51 27.12 -35.44
N GLU A 46 4.73 27.64 -34.24
CA GLU A 46 4.38 26.99 -32.99
C GLU A 46 2.86 26.88 -32.78
N ILE A 47 2.10 27.86 -33.28
CA ILE A 47 0.63 27.82 -33.28
C ILE A 47 0.12 26.69 -34.19
N LEU A 48 0.68 26.56 -35.40
CA LEU A 48 0.26 25.56 -36.39
C LEU A 48 0.70 24.13 -36.06
N GLU A 49 1.84 23.96 -35.38
CA GLU A 49 2.31 22.66 -34.90
C GLU A 49 1.48 22.13 -33.72
N ASN A 50 0.98 23.02 -32.85
CA ASN A 50 0.13 22.67 -31.71
C ASN A 50 -1.36 22.50 -32.09
N LYS A 51 -1.64 21.50 -32.93
CA LYS A 51 -3.02 21.08 -33.22
C LYS A 51 -3.75 20.68 -31.92
N LEU A 52 -5.02 21.05 -31.79
CA LEU A 52 -5.89 20.48 -30.77
C LEU A 52 -6.01 18.99 -31.08
N THR A 53 -5.46 18.13 -30.23
CA THR A 53 -5.68 16.68 -30.35
C THR A 53 -7.18 16.41 -30.21
N PRO A 54 -7.74 15.41 -30.91
CA PRO A 54 -9.14 15.05 -30.73
C PRO A 54 -9.37 14.82 -29.25
N GLU A 55 -10.26 15.63 -28.66
CA GLU A 55 -10.52 15.58 -27.23
C GLU A 55 -10.97 14.15 -26.89
N LEU A 56 -10.32 13.51 -25.93
CA LEU A 56 -10.91 12.33 -25.30
C LEU A 56 -12.27 12.75 -24.76
N ALA A 57 -13.33 12.16 -25.31
CA ALA A 57 -14.70 12.37 -24.85
C ALA A 57 -14.84 11.76 -23.44
N LEU A 58 -14.53 12.56 -22.42
CA LEU A 58 -14.61 12.17 -21.01
C LEU A 58 -15.99 12.49 -20.47
N THR A 59 -16.55 11.59 -19.67
CA THR A 59 -17.77 11.86 -18.91
C THR A 59 -17.53 12.93 -17.84
N LYS A 60 -18.61 13.56 -17.33
CA LYS A 60 -18.51 14.56 -16.24
C LYS A 60 -17.79 14.00 -15.00
N LYS A 61 -18.02 12.73 -14.65
CA LYS A 61 -17.34 12.05 -13.53
C LYS A 61 -15.83 11.92 -13.77
N GLN A 62 -15.45 11.51 -14.98
CA GLN A 62 -14.05 11.39 -15.37
C GLN A 62 -13.33 12.74 -15.44
N LEU A 63 -14.01 13.80 -15.88
CA LEU A 63 -13.50 15.17 -15.84
C LEU A 63 -13.23 15.64 -14.40
N LYS A 64 -14.09 15.28 -13.43
CA LYS A 64 -13.86 15.57 -12.01
C LYS A 64 -12.60 14.85 -11.50
N LYS A 65 -12.44 13.56 -11.79
CA LYS A 65 -11.25 12.76 -11.42
C LYS A 65 -9.96 13.35 -12.01
N LYS A 66 -10.00 13.66 -13.32
CA LYS A 66 -8.89 14.31 -14.03
C LYS A 66 -8.44 15.60 -13.35
N ARG A 67 -9.39 16.46 -12.94
CA ARG A 67 -9.10 17.71 -12.23
C ARG A 67 -8.53 17.46 -10.84
N SER A 68 -9.11 16.54 -10.06
CA SER A 68 -8.63 16.25 -8.69
C SER A 68 -7.21 15.67 -8.65
N LYS A 69 -6.80 14.95 -9.69
CA LYS A 69 -5.46 14.34 -9.80
C LYS A 69 -4.49 15.17 -10.63
N SER A 70 -4.90 16.37 -11.06
CA SER A 70 -4.12 17.30 -11.89
C SER A 70 -3.55 16.64 -13.16
N LEU A 71 -4.33 15.78 -13.82
CA LEU A 71 -3.90 15.04 -15.02
C LEU A 71 -4.09 15.86 -16.30
N THR A 72 -3.07 15.89 -17.14
CA THR A 72 -3.14 16.52 -18.47
C THR A 72 -3.70 15.52 -19.51
N THR A 73 -4.27 16.03 -20.60
CA THR A 73 -4.76 15.16 -21.70
C THR A 73 -3.63 14.36 -22.35
N LYS A 74 -2.45 14.97 -22.50
CA LYS A 74 -1.26 14.32 -23.05
C LYS A 74 -0.85 13.10 -22.21
N MET A 75 -0.78 13.25 -20.89
CA MET A 75 -0.46 12.13 -19.99
C MET A 75 -1.48 11.00 -20.06
N ILE A 76 -2.77 11.31 -20.18
CA ILE A 76 -3.82 10.29 -20.33
C ILE A 76 -3.63 9.54 -21.66
N GLN A 77 -3.31 10.26 -22.75
CA GLN A 77 -3.03 9.65 -24.05
C GLN A 77 -1.78 8.74 -24.00
N GLU A 78 -0.71 9.19 -23.36
CA GLU A 78 0.50 8.38 -23.14
C GLU A 78 0.21 7.12 -22.33
N ARG A 79 -0.61 7.22 -21.27
CA ARG A 79 -1.05 6.06 -20.48
C ARG A 79 -1.82 5.05 -21.32
N ILE A 80 -2.76 5.53 -22.15
CA ILE A 80 -3.52 4.66 -23.06
C ILE A 80 -2.59 3.99 -24.09
N ALA A 81 -1.62 4.74 -24.63
CA ALA A 81 -0.61 4.19 -25.54
C ALA A 81 0.26 3.12 -24.86
N ASN A 82 0.55 3.30 -23.57
CA ASN A 82 1.24 2.33 -22.71
C ASN A 82 0.35 1.14 -22.28
N GLY A 83 -0.88 1.06 -22.79
CA GLY A 83 -1.84 -0.03 -22.58
C GLY A 83 -2.83 0.19 -21.44
N TRP A 84 -2.80 1.33 -20.73
CA TRP A 84 -3.62 1.54 -19.55
C TRP A 84 -5.09 1.67 -19.94
N CYS A 85 -5.98 1.05 -19.16
CA CYS A 85 -7.40 1.35 -19.29
C CYS A 85 -7.69 2.79 -18.83
N LEU A 86 -8.73 3.40 -19.39
CA LEU A 86 -9.07 4.80 -19.13
C LEU A 86 -9.34 5.06 -17.64
N ASP A 87 -9.97 4.12 -16.94
CA ASP A 87 -10.29 4.28 -15.52
C ASP A 87 -9.04 4.23 -14.65
N LEU A 88 -8.13 3.27 -14.87
CA LEU A 88 -6.83 3.20 -14.19
C LEU A 88 -5.99 4.45 -14.47
N ALA A 89 -6.00 4.92 -15.73
CA ALA A 89 -5.30 6.13 -16.13
C ALA A 89 -5.80 7.40 -15.43
N LEU A 90 -7.06 7.42 -14.98
CA LEU A 90 -7.65 8.54 -14.24
C LEU A 90 -7.56 8.38 -12.71
N GLU A 91 -7.36 7.17 -12.23
CA GLU A 91 -7.28 6.83 -10.81
C GLU A 91 -5.91 7.15 -10.21
N LEU A 92 -4.85 6.74 -10.91
CA LEU A 92 -3.47 6.94 -10.46
C LEU A 92 -3.01 8.40 -10.64
N SER A 93 -2.24 8.89 -9.68
CA SER A 93 -1.67 10.25 -9.70
C SER A 93 -0.67 10.43 -10.84
N ALA A 94 -0.36 11.69 -11.18
CA ALA A 94 0.62 12.04 -12.22
C ALA A 94 2.01 11.42 -12.04
N LEU A 95 2.37 11.01 -10.82
CA LEU A 95 3.68 10.46 -10.47
C LEU A 95 3.85 9.00 -10.90
N PHE A 96 2.75 8.32 -11.27
CA PHE A 96 2.82 6.97 -11.83
C PHE A 96 3.06 7.01 -13.34
N VAL A 97 4.12 6.34 -13.78
CA VAL A 97 4.63 6.33 -15.15
C VAL A 97 5.03 4.91 -15.54
N GLY A 98 4.95 4.59 -16.83
CA GLY A 98 5.43 3.33 -17.40
C GLY A 98 4.35 2.52 -18.13
N PRO A 99 4.74 1.37 -18.72
CA PRO A 99 3.81 0.38 -19.29
C PRO A 99 2.89 -0.23 -18.22
N VAL A 100 1.73 -0.77 -18.60
CA VAL A 100 0.79 -1.42 -17.66
C VAL A 100 1.45 -2.51 -16.83
N ASP A 101 2.32 -3.31 -17.44
CA ASP A 101 2.96 -4.44 -16.76
C ASP A 101 3.98 -3.99 -15.69
N ASN A 102 4.54 -2.79 -15.86
CA ASN A 102 5.58 -2.24 -15.00
C ASN A 102 5.34 -0.76 -14.70
N ILE A 103 4.20 -0.47 -14.07
CA ILE A 103 3.89 0.87 -13.56
C ILE A 103 4.81 1.17 -12.38
N VAL A 104 5.49 2.31 -12.44
CA VAL A 104 6.42 2.78 -11.40
C VAL A 104 5.98 4.16 -10.90
N TYR A 105 6.04 4.35 -9.59
CA TYR A 105 5.92 5.65 -8.96
C TYR A 105 7.27 6.35 -8.97
N LYS A 106 7.35 7.49 -9.65
CA LYS A 106 8.56 8.31 -9.72
C LYS A 106 8.36 9.60 -8.94
N THR A 107 9.23 9.85 -7.97
CA THR A 107 9.26 11.13 -7.25
C THR A 107 10.70 11.53 -6.94
N LYS A 108 10.93 12.83 -6.73
CA LYS A 108 12.20 13.35 -6.23
C LYS A 108 11.99 13.79 -4.78
N ALA A 109 12.73 13.22 -3.84
CA ALA A 109 12.70 13.66 -2.45
C ALA A 109 14.09 13.48 -1.82
N GLY A 110 14.50 14.45 -0.99
CA GLY A 110 15.82 14.40 -0.33
C GLY A 110 17.01 14.39 -1.29
N GLY A 111 16.85 14.88 -2.53
CA GLY A 111 17.88 14.83 -3.58
C GLY A 111 18.03 13.48 -4.27
N LEU A 112 17.21 12.48 -3.90
CA LEU A 112 17.20 11.15 -4.51
C LEU A 112 16.02 10.99 -5.47
N ASP A 113 16.27 10.34 -6.60
CA ASP A 113 15.25 9.90 -7.53
C ASP A 113 14.69 8.56 -7.01
N ILE A 114 13.45 8.60 -6.52
CA ILE A 114 12.76 7.45 -5.93
C ILE A 114 11.92 6.79 -7.02
N GLU A 115 12.18 5.50 -7.25
CA GLU A 115 11.41 4.66 -8.15
C GLU A 115 10.86 3.45 -7.40
N ILE A 116 9.52 3.37 -7.27
CA ILE A 116 8.86 2.28 -6.54
C ILE A 116 7.83 1.62 -7.45
N PRO A 117 7.94 0.30 -7.72
CA PRO A 117 6.94 -0.43 -8.50
C PRO A 117 5.54 -0.34 -7.86
N TYR A 118 4.51 -0.17 -8.67
CA TYR A 118 3.12 -0.06 -8.23
C TYR A 118 2.67 -1.27 -7.39
N LYS A 119 3.08 -2.49 -7.77
CA LYS A 119 2.81 -3.72 -7.02
C LYS A 119 3.36 -3.67 -5.59
N LYS A 120 4.52 -3.03 -5.37
CA LYS A 120 5.08 -2.86 -4.02
C LYS A 120 4.29 -1.83 -3.22
N ILE A 121 3.88 -0.73 -3.85
CA ILE A 121 3.04 0.29 -3.19
C ILE A 121 1.72 -0.31 -2.73
N LEU A 122 1.08 -1.14 -3.56
CA LEU A 122 -0.18 -1.79 -3.19
C LEU A 122 -0.04 -2.62 -1.90
N LYS A 123 1.03 -3.43 -1.78
CA LYS A 123 1.34 -4.19 -0.56
C LYS A 123 1.61 -3.29 0.64
N LEU A 124 2.26 -2.14 0.44
CA LEU A 124 2.54 -1.19 1.51
C LEU A 124 1.29 -0.45 1.96
N GLU A 125 0.35 -0.18 1.05
CA GLU A 125 -0.95 0.43 1.36
C GLU A 125 -1.81 -0.50 2.23
N GLU A 126 -1.72 -1.82 2.06
CA GLU A 126 -2.35 -2.81 2.97
C GLU A 126 -1.86 -2.65 4.42
N VAL A 127 -0.60 -2.24 4.61
CA VAL A 127 0.01 -1.97 5.92
C VAL A 127 -0.12 -0.48 6.32
N GLY A 128 -0.90 0.30 5.57
CA GLY A 128 -1.16 1.72 5.87
C GLY A 128 -0.07 2.70 5.43
N ILE A 129 0.94 2.25 4.67
CA ILE A 129 2.03 3.11 4.18
C ILE A 129 1.74 3.53 2.74
N THR A 130 1.47 4.83 2.56
CA THR A 130 1.24 5.39 1.22
C THR A 130 2.54 5.81 0.54
N ALA A 131 2.55 5.87 -0.79
CA ALA A 131 3.69 6.40 -1.57
C ALA A 131 4.10 7.84 -1.16
N ARG A 132 3.12 8.63 -0.70
CA ARG A 132 3.37 9.97 -0.14
C ARG A 132 4.15 9.88 1.17
N THR A 133 3.76 8.99 2.07
CA THR A 133 4.46 8.77 3.35
C THR A 133 5.93 8.40 3.11
N ILE A 134 6.18 7.49 2.16
CA ILE A 134 7.55 7.08 1.78
C ILE A 134 8.35 8.29 1.30
N SER A 135 7.78 9.11 0.40
CA SER A 135 8.47 10.31 -0.10
C SER A 135 8.80 11.33 1.00
N ILE A 136 7.92 11.49 1.99
CA ILE A 136 8.16 12.37 3.14
C ILE A 136 9.29 11.82 4.02
N ARG A 137 9.31 10.51 4.28
CA ARG A 137 10.34 9.84 5.07
C ARG A 137 11.72 9.97 4.42
N VAL A 138 11.83 9.70 3.12
CA VAL A 138 13.09 9.90 2.39
C VAL A 138 13.49 11.37 2.35
N GLY A 139 12.52 12.28 2.19
CA GLY A 139 12.77 13.72 2.27
C GLY A 139 13.31 14.19 3.62
N ARG A 140 13.09 13.44 4.71
CA ARG A 140 13.66 13.67 6.04
C ARG A 140 15.05 13.05 6.24
N GLY A 141 15.59 12.38 5.21
CA GLY A 141 16.91 11.74 5.25
C GLY A 141 16.92 10.26 5.60
N MET A 142 15.75 9.60 5.72
CA MET A 142 15.70 8.14 5.89
C MET A 142 16.11 7.43 4.59
N SER A 143 16.68 6.22 4.73
CA SER A 143 16.91 5.35 3.58
C SER A 143 15.59 4.90 2.94
N LEU A 144 15.60 4.54 1.65
CA LEU A 144 14.39 4.08 0.97
C LEU A 144 13.81 2.81 1.59
N GLU A 145 14.68 1.87 1.99
CA GLU A 145 14.28 0.61 2.62
C GLU A 145 13.62 0.86 3.98
N GLU A 146 14.23 1.69 4.81
CA GLU A 146 13.68 2.10 6.10
C GLU A 146 12.35 2.87 5.92
N ALA A 147 12.28 3.75 4.92
CA ALA A 147 11.07 4.50 4.62
C ALA A 147 9.89 3.61 4.21
N MET A 148 10.16 2.43 3.64
CA MET A 148 9.15 1.44 3.27
C MET A 148 8.71 0.57 4.44
N ASN A 149 9.48 0.51 5.52
CA ASN A 149 9.11 -0.31 6.67
C ASN A 149 7.94 0.33 7.43
N PRO A 150 6.93 -0.46 7.85
CA PRO A 150 5.95 0.00 8.82
C PRO A 150 6.71 0.34 10.08
N GLN A 151 6.57 1.59 10.54
CA GLN A 151 7.00 1.89 11.88
C GLN A 151 6.02 1.16 12.79
N LEU A 152 6.55 0.27 13.63
CA LEU A 152 5.78 -0.29 14.73
C LEU A 152 5.24 0.90 15.50
N ASN A 153 3.92 1.04 15.55
CA ASN A 153 3.34 1.95 16.51
C ASN A 153 3.69 1.36 17.87
N ASP A 154 4.47 2.07 18.68
CA ASP A 154 4.71 1.70 20.08
C ASP A 154 3.38 1.62 20.89
N GLU A 155 2.25 2.01 20.29
CA GLU A 155 0.89 1.95 20.84
C GLU A 155 0.20 0.58 20.71
N GLU A 156 0.70 -0.35 19.88
CA GLU A 156 0.38 -1.76 20.11
C GLU A 156 1.23 -2.23 21.28
N ALA A 157 0.87 -1.76 22.48
CA ALA A 157 1.43 -2.26 23.72
C ALA A 157 1.32 -3.79 23.65
N VAL A 158 2.47 -4.44 23.51
CA VAL A 158 2.58 -5.88 23.69
C VAL A 158 1.90 -6.14 25.02
N ASP A 159 0.82 -6.91 25.00
CA ASP A 159 0.10 -7.29 26.21
C ASP A 159 1.02 -8.24 26.98
N TYR A 160 1.93 -7.64 27.76
CA TYR A 160 2.96 -8.35 28.49
C TYR A 160 2.33 -9.33 29.48
N GLU A 161 1.15 -9.01 30.03
CA GLU A 161 0.39 -9.92 30.89
C GLU A 161 0.00 -11.19 30.10
N ARG A 162 -0.55 -11.04 28.90
CA ARG A 162 -0.90 -12.18 28.04
C ARG A 162 0.33 -12.98 27.58
N LEU A 163 1.45 -12.30 27.33
CA LEU A 163 2.71 -12.93 26.95
C LEU A 163 3.30 -13.74 28.12
N ASP A 164 3.24 -13.19 29.33
CA ASP A 164 3.69 -13.84 30.56
C ASP A 164 2.81 -15.04 30.91
N GLU A 165 1.47 -14.92 30.81
CA GLU A 165 0.54 -16.05 30.96
C GLU A 165 0.87 -17.17 29.98
N PHE A 166 1.14 -16.84 28.72
CA PHE A 166 1.52 -17.83 27.71
C PHE A 166 2.85 -18.50 28.06
N ASN A 167 3.85 -17.73 28.48
CA ASN A 167 5.15 -18.24 28.88
C ASN A 167 5.04 -19.15 30.12
N GLU A 168 4.23 -18.79 31.11
CA GLU A 168 3.94 -19.62 32.28
C GLU A 168 3.24 -20.93 31.89
N GLN A 169 2.29 -20.89 30.95
CA GLN A 169 1.64 -22.09 30.43
C GLN A 169 2.64 -23.02 29.73
N VAL A 170 3.53 -22.48 28.88
CA VAL A 170 4.58 -23.24 28.20
C VAL A 170 5.56 -23.83 29.21
N ALA A 171 6.02 -23.03 30.18
CA ALA A 171 6.94 -23.46 31.22
C ALA A 171 6.34 -24.55 32.12
N SER A 172 5.08 -24.37 32.55
CA SER A 172 4.37 -25.35 33.37
C SER A 172 4.09 -26.64 32.60
N ALA A 173 3.75 -26.56 31.31
CA ALA A 173 3.62 -27.73 30.43
C ALA A 173 4.95 -28.47 30.26
N GLY A 174 6.05 -27.73 30.07
CA GLY A 174 7.41 -28.28 30.03
C GLY A 174 7.78 -29.00 31.33
N LEU A 175 7.50 -28.40 32.48
CA LEU A 175 7.73 -29.00 33.79
C LEU A 175 6.91 -30.28 34.00
N ARG A 176 5.64 -30.30 33.58
CA ARG A 176 4.78 -31.50 33.62
C ARG A 176 5.37 -32.63 32.78
N ARG A 177 5.82 -32.33 31.55
CA ARG A 177 6.47 -33.32 30.67
C ARG A 177 7.74 -33.88 31.30
N TYR A 178 8.61 -33.02 31.81
CA TYR A 178 9.85 -33.41 32.48
C TYR A 178 9.60 -34.32 33.70
N ARG A 179 8.64 -33.96 34.55
CA ARG A 179 8.25 -34.78 35.71
C ARG A 179 7.70 -36.14 35.28
N ALA A 180 6.88 -36.18 34.23
CA ALA A 180 6.34 -37.42 33.68
C ALA A 180 7.44 -38.34 33.12
N GLU A 181 8.42 -37.79 32.38
CA GLU A 181 9.57 -38.56 31.89
C GLU A 181 10.45 -39.10 33.01
N LYS A 182 10.75 -38.27 34.02
CA LYS A 182 11.49 -38.73 35.20
C LYS A 182 10.77 -39.89 35.89
N ARG A 183 9.45 -39.81 36.04
CA ARG A 183 8.63 -40.88 36.63
C ARG A 183 8.70 -42.17 35.82
N ARG A 184 8.61 -42.09 34.48
CA ARG A 184 8.75 -43.24 33.58
C ARG A 184 10.11 -43.94 33.75
N LYS A 185 11.19 -43.17 33.91
CA LYS A 185 12.53 -43.70 34.12
C LYS A 185 12.73 -44.34 35.50
N THR A 186 12.23 -43.72 36.57
CA THR A 186 12.50 -44.17 37.95
C THR A 186 11.54 -45.26 38.43
N LYS A 187 10.29 -45.26 37.95
CA LYS A 187 9.26 -46.24 38.36
C LYS A 187 8.48 -46.77 37.14
N PRO A 188 9.14 -47.46 36.20
CA PRO A 188 8.48 -47.99 34.99
C PRO A 188 7.36 -48.99 35.31
N HIS A 189 7.51 -49.76 36.41
CA HIS A 189 6.54 -50.73 36.87
C HIS A 189 5.16 -50.13 37.22
N LEU A 190 5.05 -48.83 37.51
CA LEU A 190 3.76 -48.18 37.76
C LEU A 190 2.90 -48.04 36.50
N GLU A 191 3.50 -48.03 35.31
CA GLU A 191 2.76 -48.02 34.03
C GLU A 191 2.49 -49.43 33.52
N THR A 192 3.36 -50.40 33.83
CA THR A 192 3.24 -51.79 33.36
C THR A 192 2.34 -52.67 34.24
N VAL A 193 2.33 -52.45 35.56
CA VAL A 193 1.59 -53.30 36.51
C VAL A 193 0.20 -52.72 36.79
N PRO A 194 -0.88 -53.49 36.60
CA PRO A 194 -2.23 -53.03 36.91
C PRO A 194 -2.35 -52.71 38.41
N GLN A 195 -2.71 -51.46 38.72
CA GLN A 195 -2.96 -51.04 40.10
C GLN A 195 -4.27 -51.67 40.59
N SER A 196 -4.23 -52.32 41.76
CA SER A 196 -5.39 -53.02 42.34
C SER A 196 -6.52 -52.08 42.76
N HIS A 197 -6.18 -50.84 43.15
CA HIS A 197 -7.14 -49.86 43.63
C HIS A 197 -7.13 -48.61 42.74
N LYS A 198 -8.32 -48.16 42.35
CA LYS A 198 -8.51 -46.86 41.70
C LYS A 198 -8.87 -45.83 42.76
N LEU A 199 -8.45 -44.58 42.55
CA LEU A 199 -8.82 -43.48 43.42
C LEU A 199 -10.34 -43.24 43.33
N SER A 200 -11.03 -43.43 44.46
CA SER A 200 -12.48 -43.21 44.58
C SER A 200 -12.81 -41.72 44.48
N ASP A 201 -14.08 -41.40 44.19
CA ASP A 201 -14.52 -40.01 44.10
C ASP A 201 -14.40 -39.29 45.46
N TYR A 202 -14.63 -40.01 46.57
CA TYR A 202 -14.37 -39.49 47.91
C TYR A 202 -12.86 -39.29 48.16
N GLY A 203 -12.00 -40.18 47.65
CA GLY A 203 -10.54 -40.00 47.69
C GLY A 203 -10.08 -38.74 46.94
N ARG A 204 -10.66 -38.45 45.76
CA ARG A 204 -10.40 -37.20 45.02
C ARG A 204 -10.88 -35.97 45.81
N TYR A 205 -12.04 -36.07 46.44
CA TYR A 205 -12.58 -35.00 47.29
C TYR A 205 -11.63 -34.66 48.46
N LEU A 206 -11.09 -35.67 49.14
CA LEU A 206 -10.13 -35.48 50.23
C LEU A 206 -8.79 -34.91 49.74
N MET A 207 -8.31 -35.34 48.56
CA MET A 207 -7.09 -34.79 47.93
C MET A 207 -7.23 -33.29 47.60
N ASN A 208 -8.42 -32.84 47.22
CA ASN A 208 -8.67 -31.43 46.88
C ASN A 208 -8.91 -30.54 48.11
N ARG A 209 -8.99 -31.10 49.33
CA ARG A 209 -9.28 -30.36 50.57
C ARG A 209 -8.26 -30.69 51.66
N PRO A 210 -7.06 -30.07 51.63
CA PRO A 210 -5.98 -30.35 52.59
C PRO A 210 -6.32 -29.97 54.04
N GLY A 211 -7.36 -29.18 54.27
CA GLY A 211 -7.86 -28.86 55.61
C GLY A 211 -8.67 -29.99 56.28
N ILE A 212 -9.11 -30.99 55.51
CA ILE A 212 -9.96 -32.09 56.02
C ILE A 212 -9.17 -33.39 56.15
N ALA A 213 -8.19 -33.63 55.27
CA ALA A 213 -7.37 -34.82 55.28
C ALA A 213 -5.88 -34.47 55.37
N ARG A 214 -5.13 -35.26 56.16
CA ARG A 214 -3.70 -35.09 56.28
C ARG A 214 -3.03 -35.56 54.99
N GLN A 215 -2.31 -34.65 54.35
CA GLN A 215 -1.64 -34.92 53.09
C GLN A 215 -0.12 -34.83 53.27
N ARG A 216 0.63 -35.67 52.54
CA ARG A 216 2.08 -35.55 52.40
C ARG A 216 2.48 -35.59 50.95
N THR A 217 3.42 -34.72 50.60
CA THR A 217 4.08 -34.75 49.30
C THR A 217 5.26 -35.71 49.37
N ASP A 218 5.29 -36.71 48.50
CA ASP A 218 6.42 -37.63 48.38
C ASP A 218 7.65 -36.94 47.77
N LEU A 219 8.80 -37.62 47.77
CA LEU A 219 10.06 -37.12 47.21
C LEU A 219 9.98 -36.81 45.69
N TYR A 220 8.88 -37.19 45.04
CA TYR A 220 8.64 -37.07 43.61
C TYR A 220 7.56 -36.02 43.29
N GLY A 221 7.01 -35.34 44.30
CA GLY A 221 6.02 -34.28 44.14
C GLY A 221 4.57 -34.76 44.05
N ASN A 222 4.27 -36.03 44.33
CA ASN A 222 2.89 -36.52 44.39
C ASN A 222 2.31 -36.33 45.79
N VAL A 223 1.05 -35.90 45.84
CA VAL A 223 0.30 -35.78 47.08
C VAL A 223 -0.31 -37.14 47.45
N GLN A 224 -0.09 -37.58 48.68
CA GLN A 224 -0.62 -38.81 49.26
C GLN A 224 -1.46 -38.48 50.48
N LEU A 225 -2.61 -39.17 50.64
CA LEU A 225 -3.37 -39.15 51.89
C LEU A 225 -2.63 -40.02 52.91
N ILE A 226 -2.47 -39.52 54.13
CA ILE A 226 -1.87 -40.25 55.27
C ILE A 226 -2.99 -40.71 56.21
#